data_AF-A0A3B8SSM8-F1
#
_entry.id   AF-A0A3B8SSM8-F1
#
_cell.length_a   1.000
_cell.length_b   1.000
_cell.length_c   1.000
_cell.angle_alpha   90.00
_cell.angle_beta   90.00
_cell.angle_gamma   90.00
#
_symmetry.space_group_name_H-M   'P 1'
#
loop_
_entity.id
_entity.type
_entity.pdbx_description
1 polymer ?
#
loop_
_entity_poly.entity_id
_entity_poly.type
_entity_poly.pdbx_seq_one_letter_code
_entity_poly.pdbx_strand_id
1 'polypeptide(L)'
;MKTIKFYKYDGTLEKEIPLIDENLAKTNGMLLKCYLNNKEEKIGYGDPYRTHDKDSYDGEVHDYINLWTWDNLDEERHQLIGDDDNKYNQTFIKVDIDSIISVEAILYSNPRWGGKLTNKFKFRKLENNQNMEFDIPPFLKKDGNNNDK
;
A
#
# COMPACT_ATOMS: atom_id res chain seq x y z
N MET A 1 -13.51 7.70 -14.16
CA MET A 1 -13.71 7.13 -12.80
C MET A 1 -12.33 6.85 -12.22
N LYS A 2 -12.03 7.34 -11.01
CA LYS A 2 -10.76 7.07 -10.33
C LYS A 2 -10.76 5.62 -9.82
N THR A 3 -9.64 4.90 -9.91
CA THR A 3 -9.58 3.47 -9.53
C THR A 3 -8.38 3.13 -8.67
N ILE A 4 -8.49 2.01 -7.95
CA ILE A 4 -7.42 1.33 -7.23
C ILE A 4 -7.19 -0.02 -7.90
N LYS A 5 -5.96 -0.26 -8.35
CA LYS A 5 -5.52 -1.53 -8.95
C LYS A 5 -4.63 -2.28 -7.98
N PHE A 6 -5.00 -3.54 -7.72
CA PHE A 6 -4.27 -4.44 -6.82
C PHE A 6 -3.47 -5.45 -7.63
N TYR A 7 -2.17 -5.47 -7.41
CA TYR A 7 -1.24 -6.37 -8.07
C TYR A 7 -0.65 -7.37 -7.09
N LYS A 8 -0.38 -8.58 -7.59
CA LYS A 8 0.61 -9.48 -6.97
C LYS A 8 2.00 -8.88 -7.09
N TYR A 9 2.94 -9.40 -6.31
CA TYR A 9 4.35 -8.99 -6.37
C TYR A 9 4.97 -9.13 -7.77
N ASP A 10 4.54 -10.12 -8.56
CA ASP A 10 5.03 -10.34 -9.93
C ASP A 10 4.47 -9.36 -10.97
N GLY A 11 3.57 -8.46 -10.56
CA GLY A 11 2.91 -7.50 -11.44
C GLY A 11 1.62 -8.02 -12.08
N THR A 12 1.16 -9.22 -11.71
CA THR A 12 -0.16 -9.72 -12.14
C THR A 12 -1.26 -8.88 -11.49
N LEU A 13 -2.14 -8.31 -12.30
CA LEU A 13 -3.33 -7.59 -11.81
C LEU A 13 -4.35 -8.59 -11.25
N GLU A 14 -4.71 -8.45 -9.99
CA GLU A 14 -5.70 -9.30 -9.33
C GLU A 14 -7.09 -8.67 -9.32
N LYS A 15 -7.17 -7.36 -9.05
CA LYS A 15 -8.45 -6.66 -8.90
C LYS A 15 -8.31 -5.19 -9.25
N GLU A 16 -9.35 -4.62 -9.83
CA GLU A 16 -9.52 -3.18 -9.99
C GLU A 16 -10.87 -2.78 -9.39
N ILE A 17 -10.87 -1.78 -8.51
CA ILE A 17 -12.07 -1.28 -7.83
C ILE A 17 -12.13 0.25 -7.86
N PRO A 18 -13.30 0.86 -7.67
CA PRO A 18 -13.42 2.32 -7.57
C PRO A 18 -12.59 2.89 -6.41
N LEU A 19 -11.96 4.04 -6.64
CA LEU A 19 -11.30 4.83 -5.59
C LEU A 19 -12.38 5.58 -4.80
N ILE A 20 -12.77 4.98 -3.68
CA ILE A 20 -13.68 5.50 -2.65
C ILE A 20 -13.09 5.17 -1.28
N ASP A 21 -13.53 5.88 -0.24
CA ASP A 21 -12.98 5.78 1.12
C ASP A 21 -12.95 4.34 1.66
N GLU A 22 -14.05 3.60 1.51
CA GLU A 22 -14.15 2.20 1.92
C GLU A 22 -13.09 1.30 1.24
N ASN A 23 -12.73 1.61 -0.01
CA ASN A 23 -11.74 0.87 -0.76
C ASN A 23 -10.30 1.34 -0.49
N LEU A 24 -10.10 2.63 -0.19
CA LEU A 24 -8.81 3.14 0.28
C LEU A 24 -8.43 2.57 1.64
N ALA A 25 -9.39 2.44 2.57
CA ALA A 25 -9.21 1.77 3.86
C ALA A 25 -8.56 0.37 3.72
N LYS A 26 -8.89 -0.37 2.65
CA LYS A 26 -8.36 -1.71 2.35
C LYS A 26 -6.89 -1.73 1.93
N THR A 27 -6.29 -0.55 1.66
CA THR A 27 -4.89 -0.39 1.24
C THR A 27 -3.91 -0.23 2.40
N ASN A 28 -4.40 -0.21 3.64
CA ASN A 28 -3.57 -0.01 4.83
C ASN A 28 -2.36 -0.98 4.89
N GLY A 29 -1.18 -0.41 5.06
CA GLY A 29 0.11 -1.10 5.11
C GLY A 29 0.62 -1.63 3.76
N MET A 30 -0.12 -1.50 2.67
CA MET A 30 0.36 -1.89 1.33
C MET A 30 1.24 -0.79 0.74
N LEU A 31 2.27 -1.16 0.00
CA LEU A 31 3.05 -0.27 -0.85
C LEU A 31 2.17 0.24 -1.99
N LEU A 32 1.98 1.55 -2.01
CA LEU A 32 1.13 2.25 -2.96
C LEU A 32 1.97 3.12 -3.90
N LYS A 33 1.42 3.32 -5.08
CA LYS A 33 1.81 4.36 -6.01
C LYS A 33 0.56 5.15 -6.41
N CYS A 34 0.52 6.41 -5.99
CA CYS A 34 -0.58 7.33 -6.29
C CYS A 34 -0.18 8.20 -7.47
N TYR A 35 -1.02 8.22 -8.51
CA TYR A 35 -0.87 9.09 -9.67
C TYR A 35 -1.74 10.32 -9.47
N LEU A 36 -1.14 11.51 -9.48
CA LEU A 36 -1.83 12.77 -9.17
C LEU A 36 -2.21 13.56 -10.43
N ASN A 37 -3.18 14.46 -10.29
CA ASN A 37 -3.70 15.29 -11.37
C ASN A 37 -2.66 16.26 -11.97
N ASN A 38 -1.62 16.60 -11.21
CA ASN A 38 -0.46 17.38 -11.65
C ASN A 38 0.62 16.53 -12.35
N LYS A 39 0.35 15.25 -12.62
CA LYS A 39 1.27 14.25 -13.19
C LYS A 39 2.41 13.82 -12.25
N GLU A 40 2.39 14.22 -10.99
CA GLU A 40 3.31 13.67 -9.98
C GLU A 40 2.90 12.26 -9.56
N GLU A 41 3.88 11.51 -9.09
CA GLU A 41 3.69 10.22 -8.46
C GLU A 41 4.15 10.30 -6.99
N LYS A 42 3.35 9.74 -6.08
CA LYS A 42 3.76 9.57 -4.67
C LYS A 42 3.77 8.08 -4.35
N ILE A 43 4.88 7.63 -3.75
CA ILE A 43 5.10 6.23 -3.41
C ILE A 43 5.38 6.13 -1.92
N GLY A 44 4.79 5.13 -1.30
CA GLY A 44 5.01 4.80 0.11
C GLY A 44 3.97 3.79 0.56
N TYR A 45 4.06 3.36 1.80
CA TYR A 45 3.10 2.43 2.35
C TYR A 45 1.87 3.17 2.86
N GLY A 46 0.68 2.73 2.45
CA GLY A 46 -0.58 3.37 2.79
C GLY A 46 -0.86 3.34 4.29
N ASP A 47 -1.29 4.46 4.84
CA ASP A 47 -1.83 4.59 6.19
C ASP A 47 -3.09 5.49 6.10
N PRO A 48 -4.19 4.95 5.55
CA PRO A 48 -5.39 5.73 5.23
C PRO A 48 -6.16 6.19 6.49
N TYR A 49 -5.87 5.60 7.65
CA TYR A 49 -6.53 5.92 8.93
C TYR A 49 -5.75 6.90 9.79
N ARG A 50 -4.55 7.29 9.35
CA ARG A 50 -3.70 8.21 10.11
C ARG A 50 -4.25 9.62 9.98
N THR A 51 -4.69 10.17 11.09
CA THR A 51 -5.04 11.59 11.21
C THR A 51 -3.78 12.48 11.13
N HIS A 52 -3.97 13.80 11.13
CA HIS A 52 -2.88 14.77 11.00
C HIS A 52 -1.86 14.62 12.14
N ASP A 53 -2.32 14.24 13.33
CA ASP A 53 -1.45 14.06 14.48
C ASP A 53 -0.99 12.60 14.57
N LYS A 54 0.33 12.42 14.67
CA LYS A 54 1.05 11.13 14.59
C LYS A 54 0.50 10.05 15.55
N ASP A 55 -0.24 10.45 16.57
CA ASP A 55 -0.71 9.62 17.67
C ASP A 55 -2.24 9.45 17.75
N SER A 56 -3.03 10.08 16.87
CA SER A 56 -4.49 9.88 16.82
C SER A 56 -4.90 8.97 15.66
N TYR A 57 -5.60 7.89 16.02
CA TYR A 57 -6.25 6.95 15.12
C TYR A 57 -7.74 6.93 15.47
N ASP A 58 -8.58 7.42 14.56
CA ASP A 58 -10.04 7.39 14.71
C ASP A 58 -10.69 6.26 13.90
N GLY A 59 -9.92 5.59 13.03
CA GLY A 59 -10.40 4.50 12.19
C GLY A 59 -11.18 4.96 10.96
N GLU A 60 -11.14 6.26 10.65
CA GLU A 60 -11.83 6.84 9.50
C GLU A 60 -10.84 7.22 8.38
N VAL A 61 -11.32 7.22 7.15
CA VAL A 61 -10.57 7.78 6.02
C VAL A 61 -10.96 9.25 5.90
N HIS A 62 -9.96 10.13 5.94
CA HIS A 62 -10.14 11.57 5.81
C HIS A 62 -10.03 11.99 4.34
N ASP A 63 -10.14 13.28 4.03
CA ASP A 63 -9.98 13.83 2.67
C ASP A 63 -8.57 13.62 2.05
N TYR A 64 -7.68 12.93 2.77
CA TYR A 64 -6.31 12.62 2.39
C TYR A 64 -5.92 11.22 2.87
N ILE A 65 -4.87 10.67 2.27
CA ILE A 65 -4.16 9.49 2.78
C ILE A 65 -2.73 9.87 3.16
N ASN A 66 -2.18 9.22 4.19
CA ASN A 66 -0.76 9.29 4.47
C ASN A 66 -0.05 8.10 3.82
N LEU A 67 1.13 8.37 3.26
CA LEU A 67 2.07 7.35 2.79
C LEU A 67 3.33 7.43 3.66
N TRP A 68 3.73 6.34 4.31
CA TRP A 68 5.00 6.33 5.05
C TRP A 68 6.15 5.78 4.22
N THR A 69 7.30 6.42 4.38
CA THR A 69 8.60 6.10 3.79
C THR A 69 9.69 6.09 4.86
N TRP A 70 10.87 5.61 4.48
CA TRP A 70 12.04 5.50 5.35
C TRP A 70 13.22 6.28 4.77
N ASP A 71 13.62 7.37 5.42
CA ASP A 71 14.68 8.24 4.90
C ASP A 71 16.07 7.60 5.00
N ASN A 72 16.25 6.69 5.96
CA ASN A 72 17.49 5.97 6.26
C ASN A 72 17.53 4.55 5.67
N LEU A 73 16.70 4.24 4.67
CA LEU A 73 16.65 2.92 4.05
C LEU A 73 17.78 2.74 3.03
N ASP A 74 18.62 1.74 3.25
CA ASP A 74 19.50 1.17 2.22
C ASP A 74 18.63 0.36 1.24
N GLU A 75 18.37 0.91 0.05
CA GLU A 75 17.55 0.25 -0.98
C GLU A 75 18.24 -0.95 -1.64
N GLU A 76 19.55 -1.13 -1.50
CA GLU A 76 20.26 -2.30 -2.05
C GLU A 76 20.18 -3.47 -1.07
N ARG A 77 20.41 -3.19 0.21
CA ARG A 77 20.36 -4.19 1.29
C ARG A 77 18.98 -4.39 1.88
N HIS A 78 18.08 -3.45 1.63
CA HIS A 78 16.73 -3.38 2.20
C HIS A 78 16.73 -3.39 3.73
N GLN A 79 17.61 -2.58 4.31
CA GLN A 79 17.83 -2.46 5.75
C GLN A 79 17.87 -0.99 6.16
N LEU A 80 17.29 -0.70 7.33
CA LEU A 80 17.34 0.63 7.94
C LEU A 80 18.73 0.86 8.55
N ILE A 81 19.36 1.98 8.18
CA ILE A 81 20.66 2.39 8.71
C ILE A 81 20.44 3.28 9.94
N GLY A 82 21.10 3.00 11.05
CA GLY A 82 21.05 3.83 12.26
C GLY A 82 20.99 3.00 13.54
N ASP A 83 20.90 3.68 14.67
CA ASP A 83 20.69 3.07 15.98
C ASP A 83 19.25 2.58 16.17
N ASP A 84 19.05 1.70 17.15
CA ASP A 84 17.75 1.06 17.40
C ASP A 84 16.67 2.03 17.87
N ASP A 85 17.04 3.19 18.44
CA ASP A 85 16.09 4.17 18.95
C ASP A 85 15.50 5.02 17.81
N ASN A 86 16.31 5.33 16.78
CA ASN A 86 15.93 6.27 15.73
C ASN A 86 15.68 5.64 14.37
N LYS A 87 16.27 4.47 14.08
CA LYS A 87 16.23 3.90 12.73
C LYS A 87 14.81 3.54 12.27
N TYR A 88 13.87 3.40 13.21
CA TYR A 88 12.45 3.11 12.96
C TYR A 88 11.57 4.36 12.82
N ASN A 89 12.15 5.55 12.73
CA ASN A 89 11.39 6.76 12.42
C ASN A 89 10.94 6.77 10.96
N GLN A 90 9.65 7.05 10.76
CA GLN A 90 8.98 7.10 9.46
C GLN A 90 8.73 8.55 9.06
N THR A 91 8.87 8.82 7.77
CA THR A 91 8.45 10.08 7.15
C THR A 91 7.09 9.86 6.50
N PHE A 92 6.13 10.74 6.80
CA PHE A 92 4.76 10.65 6.28
C PHE A 92 4.53 11.70 5.22
N ILE A 93 4.07 11.25 4.05
CA ILE A 93 3.69 12.08 2.92
C ILE A 93 2.18 12.12 2.87
N LYS A 94 1.60 13.29 3.14
CA LYS A 94 0.17 13.55 2.99
C LYS A 94 -0.18 13.67 1.50
N VAL A 95 -1.25 13.00 1.06
CA VAL A 95 -1.75 13.04 -0.31
C VAL A 95 -3.26 13.28 -0.29
N ASP A 96 -3.70 14.43 -0.81
CA ASP A 96 -5.13 14.76 -0.88
C ASP A 96 -5.86 13.83 -1.87
N ILE A 97 -6.95 13.18 -1.45
CA ILE A 97 -7.68 12.17 -2.25
C ILE A 97 -8.23 12.78 -3.55
N ASP A 98 -8.69 14.03 -3.49
CA ASP A 98 -9.21 14.75 -4.65
C ASP A 98 -8.15 14.96 -5.74
N SER A 99 -6.87 15.01 -5.38
CA SER A 99 -5.77 15.12 -6.33
C SER A 99 -5.42 13.80 -7.03
N ILE A 100 -5.79 12.65 -6.44
CA ILE A 100 -5.42 11.33 -6.95
C ILE A 100 -6.28 10.96 -8.17
N ILE A 101 -5.65 10.61 -9.30
CA ILE A 101 -6.32 10.06 -10.49
C ILE A 101 -6.51 8.55 -10.35
N SER A 102 -5.48 7.84 -9.88
CA SER A 102 -5.51 6.40 -9.66
C SER A 102 -4.47 5.96 -8.64
N VAL A 103 -4.70 4.79 -8.03
CA VAL A 103 -3.75 4.14 -7.12
C VAL A 103 -3.41 2.76 -7.65
N GLU A 104 -2.13 2.43 -7.60
CA GLU A 104 -1.66 1.04 -7.74
C GLU A 104 -1.16 0.56 -6.38
N ALA A 105 -1.53 -0.66 -6.00
CA ALA A 105 -1.20 -1.27 -4.72
C ALA A 105 -0.59 -2.66 -4.94
N ILE A 106 0.48 -2.99 -4.21
CA ILE A 106 1.02 -4.36 -4.19
C ILE A 106 0.40 -5.10 -2.99
N LEU A 107 -0.28 -6.21 -3.25
CA LEU A 107 -0.86 -7.07 -2.23
C LEU A 107 0.21 -7.67 -1.33
N TYR A 108 -0.06 -7.71 -0.02
CA TYR A 108 0.84 -8.27 1.01
C TYR A 108 2.25 -7.68 1.00
N SER A 109 2.38 -6.42 0.57
CA SER A 109 3.65 -5.70 0.53
C SER A 109 4.11 -5.17 1.88
N ASN A 110 3.27 -5.26 2.91
CA ASN A 110 3.58 -4.75 4.24
C ASN A 110 4.86 -5.43 4.80
N PRO A 111 5.92 -4.67 5.14
CA PRO A 111 7.16 -5.23 5.66
C PRO A 111 6.98 -5.93 7.02
N ARG A 112 5.91 -5.60 7.78
CA ARG A 112 5.58 -6.32 9.01
C ARG A 112 5.14 -7.78 8.78
N TRP A 113 4.81 -8.14 7.55
CA TRP A 113 4.46 -9.52 7.15
C TRP A 113 5.62 -10.25 6.47
N GLY A 114 6.86 -9.78 6.66
CA GLY A 114 8.05 -10.36 6.02
C GLY A 114 8.31 -9.85 4.60
N GLY A 115 7.55 -8.84 4.14
CA GLY A 115 7.83 -8.13 2.90
C GLY A 115 9.17 -7.40 2.95
N LYS A 116 9.88 -7.32 1.82
CA LYS A 116 11.13 -6.57 1.73
C LYS A 116 10.86 -5.07 1.84
N LEU A 117 11.56 -4.41 2.75
CA LEU A 117 11.45 -2.97 2.96
C LEU A 117 11.93 -2.18 1.74
N THR A 118 11.12 -1.28 1.18
CA THR A 118 11.50 -0.43 0.02
C THR A 118 10.64 0.83 -0.03
N ASN A 119 11.18 1.94 -0.53
CA ASN A 119 10.42 3.13 -0.91
C ASN A 119 10.11 3.14 -2.42
N LYS A 120 10.46 2.07 -3.16
CA LYS A 120 10.29 1.97 -4.61
C LYS A 120 9.15 1.03 -4.96
N PHE A 121 8.18 1.52 -5.73
CA PHE A 121 7.14 0.68 -6.31
C PHE A 121 7.71 -0.17 -7.45
N LYS A 122 8.04 -1.43 -7.16
CA LYS A 122 8.64 -2.36 -8.13
C LYS A 122 8.01 -3.73 -8.01
N PHE A 123 7.56 -4.25 -9.15
CA PHE A 123 7.25 -5.67 -9.29
C PHE A 123 8.54 -6.49 -9.22
N ARG A 124 8.41 -7.72 -8.72
CA ARG A 124 9.51 -8.66 -8.54
C ARG A 124 9.05 -10.01 -9.03
N LYS A 125 9.88 -10.63 -9.88
CA LYS A 125 9.71 -12.05 -10.17
C LYS A 125 9.91 -12.81 -8.87
N LEU A 126 8.93 -13.64 -8.52
CA LEU A 126 9.11 -14.64 -7.46
C LEU A 126 10.20 -15.59 -7.96
N GLU A 127 11.39 -15.55 -7.37
CA GLU A 127 12.38 -16.60 -7.61
C GLU A 127 11.93 -17.85 -6.85
N ASN A 128 12.03 -19.01 -7.52
CA ASN A 128 11.41 -20.29 -7.17
C ASN A 128 11.37 -20.60 -5.65
N ASN A 129 10.20 -21.10 -5.21
CA ASN A 129 9.88 -21.66 -3.88
C ASN A 129 9.50 -20.70 -2.74
N GLN A 130 8.79 -19.61 -3.04
CA GLN A 130 7.85 -19.04 -2.07
C GLN A 130 6.45 -19.01 -2.67
N ASN A 131 5.79 -20.17 -2.69
CA ASN A 131 4.33 -20.19 -2.57
C ASN A 131 4.01 -19.71 -1.15
N MET A 132 4.13 -18.40 -0.90
CA MET A 132 3.44 -17.82 0.24
C MET A 132 1.96 -17.85 -0.13
N GLU A 133 1.28 -18.92 0.29
CA GLU A 133 -0.17 -18.91 0.44
C GLU A 133 -0.49 -17.87 1.51
N PHE A 134 -0.63 -16.62 1.08
CA PHE A 134 -1.29 -15.63 1.90
C PHE A 134 -2.79 -15.86 1.77
N ASP A 135 -3.48 -15.99 2.91
CA ASP A 135 -4.93 -15.97 2.93
C ASP A 135 -5.41 -14.72 2.18
N ILE A 136 -6.17 -14.92 1.10
CA ILE A 136 -6.80 -13.83 0.33
C ILE A 136 -7.71 -13.06 1.28
N PRO A 137 -7.44 -11.77 1.59
CA PRO A 137 -8.35 -10.96 2.38
C PRO A 137 -9.77 -11.12 1.85
N PRO A 138 -10.78 -11.29 2.73
CA PRO A 138 -12.14 -11.55 2.30
C PRO A 138 -12.66 -10.59 1.22
N PHE A 139 -12.24 -9.30 1.27
CA PHE A 139 -12.62 -8.29 0.28
C PHE A 139 -11.99 -8.47 -1.12
N LEU A 140 -10.97 -9.32 -1.25
CA LEU A 140 -10.32 -9.70 -2.51
C LEU A 140 -10.81 -11.04 -3.05
N LYS A 141 -11.52 -11.83 -2.24
CA LYS A 141 -12.19 -13.04 -2.75
C LYS A 141 -13.18 -12.60 -3.82
N LYS A 142 -13.18 -13.29 -4.97
CA LYS A 142 -14.25 -13.10 -5.96
C LYS A 142 -15.55 -13.43 -5.25
N ASP A 143 -16.59 -12.65 -5.49
CA ASP A 143 -17.94 -13.04 -5.07
C ASP A 143 -18.16 -14.45 -5.61
N GLY A 144 -18.30 -15.42 -4.71
CA GLY A 144 -18.69 -16.76 -5.09
C GLY A 144 -19.97 -16.59 -5.90
N ASN A 145 -20.00 -17.12 -7.12
CA ASN A 145 -21.24 -17.24 -7.86
C ASN A 145 -22.25 -17.91 -6.93
N ASN A 146 -23.18 -17.13 -6.37
CA ASN A 146 -24.43 -17.63 -5.82
C ASN A 146 -25.25 -18.15 -7.00
N ASN A 147 -24.85 -19.31 -7.52
CA ASN A 147 -25.68 -20.17 -8.35
C ASN A 147 -26.01 -21.41 -7.53
N ASP A 148 -26.66 -21.19 -6.38
CA ASP A 148 -27.48 -22.23 -5.77
C ASP A 148 -28.91 -22.03 -6.29
N LYS A 149 -29.25 -22.84 -7.29
CA LYS A 149 -30.63 -23.24 -7.59
C LYS A 149 -30.86 -24.62 -6.99
#